data_AF-A0A957FDS0-F1
#
_entry.id   AF-A0A957FDS0-F1
#
_cell.length_a   1.000
_cell.length_b   1.000
_cell.length_c   1.000
_cell.angle_alpha   90.00
_cell.angle_beta   90.00
_cell.angle_gamma   90.00
#
_symmetry.space_group_name_H-M   'P 1'
#
loop_
_entity.id
_entity.type
_entity.pdbx_description
1 polymer ?
#
loop_
_entity_poly.entity_id
_entity_poly.type
_entity_poly.pdbx_seq_one_letter_code
_entity_poly.pdbx_strand_id
1 'polypeptide(L)'
;MNEIPSGLWLLSAPKGAGKTTFCGSVIDAMRTGGASVGGILCPAVFAEGEKVGIDQVHIATGERRRLGVRAGGGPGRRNLRRARQRLRRPGR
;
A
#
# COMPACT_ATOMS: atom_id res chain seq x y z
N MET A 1 21.75 17.39 -17.68
CA MET A 1 21.63 15.93 -17.52
C MET A 1 21.65 15.69 -16.02
N ASN A 2 20.50 15.57 -15.37
CA ASN A 2 20.45 15.41 -13.91
C ASN A 2 20.85 13.97 -13.59
N GLU A 3 22.02 13.79 -12.99
CA GLU A 3 22.43 12.50 -12.44
C GLU A 3 21.49 12.13 -11.29
N ILE A 4 20.94 10.93 -11.32
CA ILE A 4 20.22 10.38 -10.18
C ILE A 4 21.28 10.03 -9.13
N PRO A 5 21.25 10.61 -7.92
CA PRO A 5 22.28 10.35 -6.93
C PRO A 5 22.39 8.86 -6.62
N SER A 6 23.58 8.30 -6.80
CA SER A 6 23.87 6.91 -6.46
C SER A 6 23.81 6.73 -4.95
N GLY A 7 22.99 5.80 -4.47
CA GLY A 7 22.90 5.50 -3.04
C GLY A 7 21.63 4.76 -2.64
N LEU A 8 21.52 4.48 -1.33
CA LEU A 8 20.32 3.89 -0.72
C LEU A 8 19.40 5.00 -0.21
N TRP A 9 18.15 4.99 -0.69
CA TRP A 9 17.11 5.93 -0.27
C TRP A 9 16.09 5.20 0.59
N LEU A 10 15.82 5.73 1.79
CA LEU A 10 14.79 5.20 2.68
C LEU A 10 13.65 6.21 2.81
N LEU A 11 12.46 5.83 2.33
CA LEU A 11 11.26 6.65 2.47
C LEU A 11 10.40 6.19 3.65
N SER A 12 10.37 7.00 4.71
CA SER A 12 9.53 6.77 5.89
C SER A 12 8.41 7.81 5.98
N ALA A 13 7.26 7.39 6.51
CA ALA A 13 6.12 8.27 6.83
C ALA A 13 5.06 7.45 7.60
N PRO A 14 3.99 8.05 8.12
CA PRO A 14 2.86 7.32 8.69
C PRO A 14 2.19 6.33 7.71
N LYS A 15 1.45 5.35 8.25
CA LYS A 15 0.64 4.45 7.42
C LYS A 15 -0.42 5.26 6.66
N GLY A 16 -0.56 4.97 5.36
CA GLY A 16 -1.56 5.65 4.51
C GLY A 16 -1.11 6.98 3.92
N ALA A 17 0.10 7.45 4.23
CA ALA A 17 0.66 8.70 3.69
C ALA A 17 1.05 8.66 2.20
N GLY A 18 0.63 7.63 1.45
CA GLY A 18 0.88 7.57 0.01
C GLY A 18 2.30 7.17 -0.43
N LYS A 19 3.14 6.59 0.44
CA LYS A 19 4.50 6.14 0.08
C LYS A 19 4.57 5.31 -1.20
N THR A 20 3.70 4.29 -1.29
CA THR A 20 3.65 3.42 -2.47
C THR A 20 3.20 4.17 -3.73
N THR A 21 2.30 5.15 -3.58
CA THR A 21 1.87 6.03 -4.67
C THR A 21 3.01 6.91 -5.14
N PHE A 22 3.75 7.53 -4.21
CA PHE A 22 4.93 8.32 -4.52
C PHE A 22 6.00 7.51 -5.25
N CYS A 23 6.32 6.29 -4.79
CA CYS A 23 7.24 5.41 -5.50
C CYS A 23 6.76 5.10 -6.92
N GLY A 24 5.44 4.90 -7.11
CA GLY A 24 4.84 4.77 -8.44
C GLY A 24 5.11 5.99 -9.33
N SER A 25 4.85 7.19 -8.83
CA SER A 25 5.10 8.43 -9.57
C SER A 25 6.58 8.63 -9.92
N VAL A 26 7.50 8.24 -9.04
CA VAL A 26 8.94 8.26 -9.33
C VAL A 26 9.28 7.30 -10.46
N ILE A 27 8.74 6.07 -10.44
CA ILE A 27 8.95 5.09 -11.52
C ILE A 27 8.46 5.67 -12.85
N ASP A 28 7.27 6.27 -12.88
CA ASP A 28 6.68 6.85 -14.10
C ASP A 28 7.52 8.02 -14.63
N ALA A 29 7.99 8.90 -13.75
CA ALA A 29 8.85 10.02 -14.13
C ALA A 29 10.19 9.53 -14.72
N MET A 30 10.80 8.51 -14.10
CA MET A 30 12.07 7.93 -14.55
C MET A 30 11.93 7.25 -15.91
N ARG A 31 10.85 6.50 -16.12
CA ARG A 31 10.53 5.89 -17.42
C ARG A 31 10.29 6.94 -18.51
N THR A 32 9.55 8.00 -18.19
CA THR A 32 9.32 9.11 -19.12
C THR A 32 10.63 9.81 -19.50
N GLY A 33 11.60 9.84 -18.57
CA GLY A 33 12.97 10.31 -18.81
C GLY A 33 13.87 9.31 -19.57
N GLY A 34 13.35 8.17 -20.03
CA GLY A 34 14.11 7.16 -20.78
C GLY A 34 14.96 6.22 -19.92
N ALA A 35 14.83 6.26 -18.59
CA ALA A 35 15.57 5.36 -17.71
C ALA A 35 14.91 3.97 -17.65
N SER A 36 15.74 2.93 -17.61
CA SER A 36 15.30 1.58 -17.26
C SER A 36 15.13 1.48 -15.74
N VAL A 37 13.96 1.04 -15.28
CA VAL A 37 13.63 0.92 -13.85
C VAL A 37 13.25 -0.52 -13.55
N GLY A 38 13.96 -1.14 -12.60
CA GLY A 38 13.71 -2.51 -12.12
C GLY A 38 13.13 -2.55 -10.71
N GLY A 39 12.85 -3.76 -10.23
CA GLY A 39 12.40 -4.01 -8.85
C GLY A 39 10.92 -4.36 -8.73
N ILE A 40 10.43 -4.26 -7.50
CA ILE A 40 9.08 -4.69 -7.11
C ILE A 40 8.33 -3.53 -6.47
N LEU A 41 7.11 -3.26 -6.94
CA LEU A 41 6.16 -2.35 -6.30
C LEU A 41 5.02 -3.14 -5.65
N CYS A 42 4.61 -2.78 -4.45
CA CYS A 42 3.54 -3.47 -3.71
C CYS A 42 2.29 -2.59 -3.51
N PRO A 43 1.53 -2.25 -4.57
CA PRO A 43 0.36 -1.39 -4.46
C PRO A 43 -0.74 -2.02 -3.62
N ALA A 44 -1.44 -1.17 -2.86
CA ALA A 44 -2.67 -1.56 -2.19
C ALA A 44 -3.79 -1.75 -3.20
N VAL A 45 -4.57 -2.81 -3.03
CA VAL A 45 -5.78 -3.06 -3.82
C VAL A 45 -6.98 -2.56 -3.04
N PHE A 46 -7.80 -1.74 -3.69
CA PHE A 46 -9.02 -1.17 -3.13
C PHE A 46 -10.24 -1.67 -3.90
N ALA A 47 -11.31 -1.96 -3.18
CA ALA A 47 -12.64 -2.18 -3.72
C ALA A 47 -13.63 -1.41 -2.84
N GLU A 48 -14.56 -0.66 -3.45
CA GLU A 48 -15.55 0.15 -2.73
C GLU A 48 -14.95 1.09 -1.67
N GLY A 49 -13.76 1.66 -1.96
CA GLY A 49 -13.05 2.53 -1.02
C GLY A 49 -12.33 1.82 0.14
N GLU A 50 -12.47 0.50 0.27
CA GLU A 50 -11.81 -0.31 1.29
C GLU A 50 -10.59 -1.04 0.74
N LYS A 51 -9.49 -1.05 1.52
CA LYS A 51 -8.31 -1.84 1.17
C LYS A 51 -8.61 -3.32 1.35
N VAL A 52 -8.65 -4.06 0.24
CA VAL A 52 -8.96 -5.50 0.19
C VAL A 52 -7.72 -6.37 0.05
N GLY A 53 -6.58 -5.80 -0.33
CA GLY A 53 -5.37 -6.58 -0.50
C GLY A 53 -4.13 -5.77 -0.83
N ILE A 54 -3.09 -6.49 -1.22
CA ILE A 54 -1.82 -5.97 -1.72
C ILE A 54 -1.45 -6.83 -2.92
N ASP A 55 -1.19 -6.19 -4.05
CA ASP A 55 -0.55 -6.84 -5.18
C ASP A 55 0.96 -6.64 -5.11
N GLN A 56 1.70 -7.52 -5.76
CA GLN A 56 3.09 -7.39 -6.11
C GLN A 56 3.15 -7.15 -7.62
N VAL A 57 3.87 -6.11 -8.04
CA VAL A 57 4.07 -5.76 -9.44
C VAL A 57 5.56 -5.80 -9.74
N HIS A 58 5.95 -6.64 -10.68
CA HIS A 58 7.31 -6.66 -11.20
C HIS A 58 7.47 -5.49 -12.18
N ILE A 59 8.32 -4.51 -11.83
CA ILE A 59 8.37 -3.23 -12.54
C ILE A 59 8.83 -3.43 -13.99
N ALA A 60 9.84 -4.27 -14.25
CA ALA A 60 10.37 -4.40 -15.60
C ALA A 60 9.43 -5.14 -16.57
N THR A 61 8.57 -6.03 -16.08
CA THR A 61 7.70 -6.87 -16.93
C THR A 61 6.22 -6.46 -16.88
N GLY A 62 5.82 -5.69 -15.86
CA GLY A 62 4.42 -5.39 -15.58
C GLY A 62 3.64 -6.55 -14.97
N GLU A 63 4.28 -7.71 -14.75
CA GLU A 63 3.62 -8.87 -14.17
C GLU A 63 3.06 -8.52 -12.78
N ARG A 64 1.79 -8.86 -12.57
CA ARG A 64 1.06 -8.57 -11.33
C ARG A 64 0.59 -9.86 -10.69
N ARG A 65 0.91 -10.03 -9.41
CA ARG A 65 0.48 -11.16 -8.58
C ARG A 65 -0.14 -10.68 -7.27
N ARG A 66 -1.20 -11.34 -6.79
CA ARG A 66 -1.76 -11.07 -5.46
C ARG A 66 -0.77 -11.55 -4.39
N LEU A 67 -0.27 -10.61 -3.57
CA LEU A 67 0.65 -10.91 -2.47
C LEU A 67 -0.10 -11.26 -1.18
N GLY A 68 -1.22 -10.57 -0.94
CA GLY A 68 -2.03 -10.81 0.25
C GLY A 68 -3.44 -10.27 0.09
N VAL A 69 -4.40 -11.01 0.64
CA VAL A 69 -5.78 -10.57 0.80
C VAL A 69 -6.04 -10.20 2.24
N ARG A 70 -6.98 -9.29 2.47
CA ARG A 70 -7.42 -8.95 3.81
C ARG A 70 -8.13 -10.15 4.41
N ALA A 71 -7.56 -10.73 5.47
CA ALA A 71 -8.20 -11.80 6.22
C ALA A 71 -9.46 -11.25 6.92
N GLY A 72 -10.63 -11.73 6.49
CA GLY A 72 -11.94 -11.44 7.10
C GLY A 72 -12.65 -10.22 6.50
N GLY A 73 -13.82 -10.47 5.89
CA GLY A 73 -14.80 -9.45 5.47
C GLY A 73 -15.51 -8.75 6.62
N GLY A 74 -14.77 -8.42 7.68
CA GLY A 74 -15.28 -7.68 8.83
C GLY A 74 -14.88 -6.19 8.75
N PRO A 75 -15.71 -5.29 9.32
CA PRO A 75 -15.43 -3.86 9.34
C PRO A 75 -14.04 -3.63 9.94
N GLY A 76 -13.27 -2.74 9.30
CA GLY A 76 -11.88 -2.51 9.67
C GLY A 76 -11.69 -2.32 11.16
N ARG A 77 -10.53 -2.78 11.67
CA ARG A 77 -10.05 -2.73 13.06
C ARG A 77 -10.19 -1.37 13.80
N ARG A 78 -10.79 -0.34 13.19
CA ARG A 78 -11.09 0.97 13.78
C ARG A 78 -12.16 0.97 14.89
N ASN A 79 -13.01 -0.04 15.06
CA ASN A 79 -14.14 0.03 16.03
C ASN A 79 -14.16 -0.96 17.21
N LEU A 80 -13.11 -1.76 17.45
CA LEU A 80 -13.10 -2.71 18.58
C LEU A 80 -13.01 -2.06 19.98
N ARG A 81 -12.65 -0.77 20.09
CA ARG A 81 -12.59 -0.08 21.39
C ARG A 81 -13.95 0.46 21.89
N ARG A 82 -14.96 0.66 21.04
CA ARG A 82 -16.31 1.11 21.48
C ARG A 82 -17.29 -0.03 21.72
N ALA A 83 -17.13 -1.18 21.07
CA ALA A 83 -18.05 -2.30 21.22
C ALA A 83 -17.95 -3.00 22.59
N ARG A 84 -16.81 -2.89 23.30
CA ARG A 84 -16.64 -3.51 24.63
C ARG A 84 -17.28 -2.72 25.78
N GLN A 85 -17.63 -1.44 25.58
CA GLN A 85 -18.27 -0.63 26.64
C GLN A 85 -19.80 -0.78 26.69
N ARG A 86 -20.44 -1.34 25.66
CA ARG A 86 -21.91 -1.47 25.60
C ARG A 86 -22.45 -2.88 25.91
N LEU A 87 -21.58 -3.85 26.20
CA LEU A 87 -21.98 -5.23 26.53
C LEU A 87 -21.85 -5.56 28.03
N ARG A 88 -21.87 -4.56 28.92
CA ARG A 88 -22.06 -4.79 30.37
C ARG A 88 -23.44 -4.29 30.79
N ARG A 89 -24.32 -5.24 31.13
CA ARG A 89 -25.75 -5.17 31.56
C ARG A 89 -26.74 -5.40 30.42
N PRO A 90 -27.79 -6.24 30.60
CA PRO A 90 -28.62 -6.45 31.82
C PRO A 90 -28.42 -7.85 32.44
N GLY A 91 -28.89 -8.25 33.63
CA GLY A 91 -29.87 -7.73 34.58
C GLY A 91 -30.62 -8.92 35.20
N ARG A 92 -30.40 -9.19 36.49
CA ARG A 92 -31.36 -9.60 37.52
C ARG A 92 -30.64 -9.63 38.86
#